data_AF-A0A941NB92-F1
#
_entry.id   AF-A0A941NB92-F1
#
_cell.length_a   1.000
_cell.length_b   1.000
_cell.length_c   1.000
_cell.angle_alpha   90.00
_cell.angle_beta   90.00
_cell.angle_gamma   90.00
#
_symmetry.space_group_name_H-M   'P 1'
#
loop_
_entity.id
_entity.type
_entity.pdbx_description
1 polymer ?
#
loop_
_entity_poly.entity_id
_entity_poly.type
_entity_poly.pdbx_seq_one_letter_code
_entity_poly.pdbx_strand_id
1 'polypeptide(L)'
;MSTIIFIAIYEVTNDIIVATGAGIVTGIGQFVWLKSRRHSIELMQYASLALVIVLGTATLLTRDPRFVMVKPSIAGFAIAIVMLKRGWQFRYMPPIVKENASEAFLTVWGYIWSALYFAMAAANLVISQRYDLHVWAAFNATVPTFAPLALFLIQYLTMRAVIHRNIKAKVAAGTFAAPAE
;
A
#
# COMPACT_ATOMS: atom_id res chain seq x y z
N MET A 1 9.02 -3.51 -15.91
CA MET A 1 9.53 -4.42 -16.97
C MET A 1 9.88 -5.82 -16.45
N SER A 2 9.93 -6.09 -15.13
CA SER A 2 10.18 -7.42 -14.57
C SER A 2 8.94 -8.34 -14.51
N THR A 3 7.75 -7.76 -14.33
CA THR A 3 6.49 -8.51 -14.21
C THR A 3 6.11 -9.25 -15.50
N ILE A 4 6.37 -8.65 -16.66
CA ILE A 4 5.99 -9.19 -17.97
C ILE A 4 6.83 -10.43 -18.32
N ILE A 5 8.12 -10.42 -17.99
CA ILE A 5 9.04 -11.55 -18.23
C ILE A 5 8.73 -12.71 -17.27
N PHE A 6 8.37 -12.42 -16.02
CA PHE A 6 7.95 -13.42 -15.04
C PHE A 6 6.67 -14.15 -15.48
N ILE A 7 5.68 -13.41 -15.98
CA ILE A 7 4.43 -13.99 -16.50
C ILE A 7 4.70 -14.85 -17.75
N ALA A 8 5.58 -14.41 -18.65
CA ALA A 8 5.93 -15.15 -19.86
C ALA A 8 6.65 -16.48 -19.58
N ILE A 9 7.46 -16.58 -18.51
CA ILE A 9 8.17 -17.82 -18.14
C ILE A 9 7.27 -18.78 -17.35
N TYR A 10 6.36 -18.26 -16.53
CA TYR A 10 5.42 -19.07 -15.74
C TYR A 10 4.46 -19.87 -16.63
N GLU A 11 3.91 -19.24 -17.68
CA GLU A 11 3.02 -19.88 -18.67
C GLU A 11 3.65 -21.07 -19.40
N VAL A 12 4.98 -21.09 -19.56
CA VAL A 12 5.68 -22.15 -20.30
C VAL A 12 6.09 -23.33 -19.41
N THR A 13 6.25 -23.12 -18.10
CA THR A 13 6.99 -24.07 -17.26
C THR A 13 6.13 -24.84 -16.24
N ASN A 14 4.98 -24.29 -15.82
CA ASN A 14 4.07 -24.89 -14.86
C ASN A 14 4.70 -25.36 -13.52
N ASP A 15 5.91 -24.89 -13.20
CA ASP A 15 6.68 -25.26 -12.01
C ASP A 15 7.20 -24.00 -11.30
N ILE A 16 6.68 -23.77 -10.09
CA ILE A 16 6.99 -22.63 -9.22
C ILE A 16 8.48 -22.57 -8.86
N ILE A 17 9.18 -23.71 -8.87
CA ILE A 17 10.59 -23.82 -8.53
C ILE A 17 11.44 -23.21 -9.64
N VAL A 18 11.10 -23.49 -10.91
CA VAL A 18 11.84 -22.98 -12.08
C VAL A 18 11.52 -21.51 -12.32
N ALA A 19 10.27 -21.08 -12.15
CA ALA A 19 9.90 -19.67 -12.26
C ALA A 19 10.60 -18.80 -11.20
N THR A 20 10.74 -19.32 -9.98
CA THR A 20 11.48 -18.65 -8.89
C THR A 20 12.98 -18.64 -9.17
N GLY A 21 13.55 -19.77 -9.62
CA GLY A 21 14.96 -19.84 -10.03
C GLY A 21 15.28 -18.89 -11.19
N ALA A 22 14.43 -18.83 -12.20
CA ALA A 22 14.57 -17.94 -13.34
C ALA A 22 14.42 -16.47 -12.94
N GLY A 23 13.52 -16.14 -12.02
CA GLY A 23 13.39 -14.80 -11.45
C GLY A 23 14.65 -14.36 -10.71
N ILE A 24 15.27 -15.26 -9.94
CA ILE A 24 16.54 -15.04 -9.26
C ILE A 24 17.68 -14.84 -10.27
N VAL A 25 17.80 -15.72 -11.28
CA VAL A 25 18.84 -15.64 -12.32
C VAL A 25 18.69 -14.35 -13.14
N THR A 26 17.46 -13.96 -13.48
CA THR A 26 17.17 -12.72 -14.20
C THR A 26 17.52 -11.49 -13.36
N GLY A 27 17.17 -11.50 -12.07
CA GLY A 27 17.52 -10.42 -11.14
C GLY A 27 19.03 -10.29 -10.94
N ILE A 28 19.74 -11.41 -10.83
CA ILE A 28 21.21 -11.45 -10.76
C ILE A 28 21.82 -10.96 -12.08
N GLY A 29 21.29 -11.38 -13.23
CA GLY A 29 21.75 -10.94 -14.55
C GLY A 29 21.59 -9.43 -14.77
N GLN A 30 20.44 -8.86 -14.40
CA GLN A 30 20.22 -7.42 -14.43
C GLN A 30 21.18 -6.67 -13.51
N PHE A 31 21.42 -7.19 -12.31
CA PHE A 31 22.35 -6.62 -11.36
C PHE A 31 23.81 -6.64 -11.85
N VAL A 32 24.25 -7.75 -12.45
CA VAL A 32 25.60 -7.89 -13.04
C VAL A 32 25.77 -6.97 -14.26
N TRP A 33 24.74 -6.82 -15.09
CA TRP A 33 24.76 -5.92 -16.24
C TRP A 33 24.81 -4.43 -15.82
N LEU A 34 24.03 -4.04 -14.82
CA LEU A 34 24.06 -2.70 -14.21
C LEU A 34 25.40 -2.39 -13.54
N LYS A 35 25.98 -3.36 -12.83
CA LYS A 35 27.32 -3.24 -12.22
C LYS A 35 28.44 -3.10 -13.26
N SER A 36 28.33 -3.81 -14.38
CA SER A 36 29.28 -3.73 -15.51
C SER A 36 29.27 -2.34 -16.20
N ARG A 37 28.14 -1.62 -16.14
CA ARG A 37 27.99 -0.25 -16.68
C ARG A 37 28.46 0.88 -15.74
N ARG A 38 29.12 0.57 -14.61
CA ARG A 38 29.69 1.55 -13.65
C ARG A 38 28.71 2.68 -13.22
N HIS A 39 27.47 2.34 -12.89
CA HIS A 39 26.63 3.28 -12.12
C HIS A 39 26.91 3.10 -10.63
N SER A 40 27.06 4.21 -9.91
CA SER A 40 27.19 4.23 -8.45
C SER A 40 25.91 3.70 -7.84
N ILE A 41 25.89 2.41 -7.50
CA ILE A 41 24.71 1.76 -6.94
C ILE A 41 24.52 2.29 -5.52
N GLU A 42 23.47 3.09 -5.32
CA GLU A 42 23.09 3.63 -4.01
C GLU A 42 22.75 2.50 -3.03
N LEU A 43 23.07 2.71 -1.75
CA LEU A 43 22.85 1.75 -0.66
C LEU A 43 21.41 1.23 -0.59
N MET A 44 20.45 2.05 -1.02
CA MET A 44 19.02 1.73 -1.08
C MET A 44 18.67 0.65 -2.11
N GLN A 45 19.47 0.53 -3.17
CA GLN A 45 19.29 -0.51 -4.20
C GLN A 45 19.89 -1.84 -3.77
N TYR A 46 21.01 -1.82 -3.02
CA TYR A 46 21.53 -2.98 -2.30
C TYR A 46 20.55 -3.49 -1.24
N ALA A 47 19.92 -2.59 -0.48
CA ALA A 47 18.90 -2.96 0.51
C ALA A 47 17.69 -3.62 -0.15
N SER A 48 17.26 -3.13 -1.32
CA SER A 48 16.16 -3.72 -2.08
C SER A 48 16.53 -5.10 -2.63
N LEU A 49 17.76 -5.27 -3.12
CA LEU A 49 18.25 -6.57 -3.61
C LEU A 49 18.40 -7.59 -2.47
N ALA A 50 18.97 -7.16 -1.36
CA ALA A 50 19.10 -7.97 -0.15
C ALA A 50 17.73 -8.36 0.40
N LEU A 51 16.74 -7.46 0.35
CA LEU A 51 15.38 -7.77 0.76
C LEU A 51 14.75 -8.82 -0.16
N VAL A 52 14.88 -8.69 -1.48
CA VAL A 52 14.37 -9.67 -2.45
C VAL A 52 15.03 -11.04 -2.25
N ILE A 53 16.35 -11.07 -2.02
CA ILE A 53 17.09 -12.30 -1.77
C ILE A 53 16.66 -12.91 -0.43
N VAL A 54 16.65 -12.15 0.67
CA VAL A 54 16.30 -12.67 2.00
C VAL A 54 14.84 -13.13 2.06
N LEU A 55 13.89 -12.36 1.50
CA LEU A 55 12.49 -12.80 1.42
C LEU A 55 12.33 -14.01 0.49
N GLY A 56 13.03 -14.05 -0.65
CA GLY A 56 13.00 -15.16 -1.60
C GLY A 56 13.56 -16.45 -0.99
N THR A 57 14.71 -16.36 -0.32
CA THR A 57 15.35 -17.50 0.35
C THR A 57 14.57 -17.97 1.58
N ALA A 58 13.97 -17.05 2.37
CA ALA A 58 13.09 -17.42 3.47
C ALA A 58 11.83 -18.14 2.99
N THR A 59 11.28 -17.75 1.84
CA THR A 59 10.14 -18.42 1.21
C THR A 59 10.50 -19.85 0.76
N LEU A 60 11.71 -20.05 0.22
CA LEU A 60 12.25 -21.37 -0.13
C LEU A 60 12.52 -22.26 1.10
N LEU A 61 12.98 -21.68 2.21
CA LEU A 61 13.37 -22.41 3.42
C LEU A 61 12.18 -22.86 4.28
N THR A 62 11.09 -22.09 4.31
CA THR A 62 9.98 -22.36 5.24
C THR A 62 9.09 -23.52 4.76
N ARG A 63 9.10 -23.85 3.45
CA ARG A 63 8.30 -24.91 2.80
C ARG A 63 6.77 -24.88 3.04
N ASP A 64 6.27 -23.94 3.85
CA ASP A 64 4.85 -23.66 4.09
C ASP A 64 4.47 -22.26 3.55
N PRO A 65 3.70 -22.17 2.45
CA PRO A 65 3.25 -20.91 1.86
C PRO A 65 2.46 -20.02 2.83
N ARG A 66 1.82 -20.61 3.85
CA ARG A 66 0.90 -19.89 4.75
C ARG A 66 1.61 -18.85 5.60
N PHE A 67 2.86 -19.10 6.01
CA PHE A 67 3.62 -18.13 6.80
C PHE A 67 3.90 -16.83 6.02
N VAL A 68 4.09 -16.92 4.71
CA VAL A 68 4.28 -15.75 3.84
C VAL A 68 2.97 -14.98 3.68
N MET A 69 1.85 -15.69 3.53
CA MET A 69 0.53 -15.11 3.28
C MET A 69 -0.07 -14.38 4.48
N VAL A 70 0.32 -14.73 5.72
CA VAL A 70 -0.18 -14.10 6.96
C VAL A 70 0.54 -12.77 7.28
N LYS A 71 1.78 -12.58 6.80
CA LYS A 71 2.58 -11.36 7.09
C LYS A 71 1.84 -10.04 6.77
N PRO A 72 1.17 -9.89 5.60
CA PRO A 72 0.43 -8.67 5.30
C PRO A 72 -0.72 -8.39 6.29
N SER A 73 -1.38 -9.42 6.84
CA SER A 73 -2.44 -9.23 7.84
C SER A 73 -1.90 -8.61 9.12
N ILE A 74 -0.74 -9.08 9.61
CA ILE A 74 -0.12 -8.54 10.82
C ILE A 74 0.21 -7.06 10.63
N ALA A 75 0.83 -6.71 9.49
CA ALA A 75 1.13 -5.33 9.15
C ALA A 75 -0.14 -4.47 9.02
N GLY A 76 -1.17 -4.99 8.33
CA GLY A 76 -2.45 -4.31 8.15
C GLY A 76 -3.17 -4.03 9.48
N PHE A 77 -3.21 -4.99 10.40
CA PHE A 77 -3.78 -4.79 11.74
C PHE A 77 -2.97 -3.79 12.56
N ALA A 78 -1.63 -3.85 12.52
CA ALA A 78 -0.78 -2.89 13.23
C ALA A 78 -1.02 -1.46 12.73
N ILE A 79 -1.10 -1.27 11.41
CA ILE A 79 -1.44 0.02 10.79
C ILE A 79 -2.82 0.49 11.26
N ALA A 80 -3.83 -0.39 11.21
CA ALA A 80 -5.19 -0.07 11.62
C ALA A 80 -5.27 0.35 13.11
N ILE A 81 -4.54 -0.33 14.00
CA ILE A 81 -4.45 0.02 15.43
C ILE A 81 -3.84 1.41 15.61
N VAL A 82 -2.78 1.76 14.88
CA VAL A 82 -2.19 3.11 14.95
C VAL A 82 -3.18 4.17 14.47
N MET A 83 -4.00 3.85 13.47
CA MET A 83 -5.02 4.75 12.91
C MET A 83 -6.26 4.94 13.81
N LEU A 84 -6.44 4.13 14.85
CA LEU A 84 -7.44 4.40 15.90
C LEU A 84 -7.09 5.62 16.76
N LYS A 85 -5.84 6.09 16.71
CA LYS A 85 -5.45 7.32 17.40
C LYS A 85 -6.27 8.50 16.86
N ARG A 86 -7.07 9.12 17.73
CA ARG A 86 -7.88 10.29 17.40
C ARG A 86 -6.99 11.39 16.79
N GLY A 87 -7.43 11.96 15.67
CA GLY A 87 -6.73 13.06 14.99
C GLY A 87 -5.45 12.67 14.26
N TRP A 88 -5.16 11.37 14.04
CA TRP A 88 -3.94 10.95 13.31
C TRP A 88 -3.83 11.57 11.91
N GLN A 89 -4.96 11.85 11.26
CA GLN A 89 -5.00 12.50 9.95
C GLN A 89 -4.73 14.00 10.00
N PHE A 90 -4.94 14.66 11.14
CA PHE A 90 -4.89 16.12 11.25
C PHE A 90 -3.53 16.67 10.82
N ARG A 91 -2.43 15.99 11.18
CA ARG A 91 -1.07 16.39 10.76
C ARG A 91 -0.83 16.36 9.26
N TYR A 92 -1.62 15.58 8.52
CA TYR A 92 -1.47 15.40 7.07
C TYR A 92 -2.43 16.26 6.25
N MET A 93 -3.32 17.02 6.90
CA MET A 93 -4.29 17.85 6.21
C MET A 93 -3.69 19.24 5.88
N PRO A 94 -3.93 19.76 4.66
CA PRO A 94 -3.58 21.14 4.30
C PRO A 94 -4.23 22.18 5.23
N PRO A 95 -3.65 23.38 5.41
CA PRO A 95 -4.21 24.45 6.24
C PRO A 95 -5.66 24.79 5.89
N ILE A 96 -5.97 24.89 4.59
CA ILE A 96 -7.34 25.18 4.11
C ILE A 96 -8.37 24.15 4.58
N VAL A 97 -7.98 22.88 4.76
CA VAL A 97 -8.88 21.84 5.30
C VAL A 97 -9.06 22.04 6.79
N LYS A 98 -7.98 22.33 7.54
CA LYS A 98 -8.01 22.52 8.99
C LYS A 98 -8.88 23.71 9.41
N GLU A 99 -8.84 24.79 8.65
CA GLU A 99 -9.59 26.03 8.94
C GLU A 99 -11.07 25.95 8.54
N ASN A 100 -11.42 25.02 7.64
CA ASN A 100 -12.74 24.95 7.03
C ASN A 100 -13.48 23.63 7.28
N ALA A 101 -12.85 22.62 7.87
CA ALA A 101 -13.49 21.38 8.27
C ALA A 101 -13.52 21.24 9.79
N SER A 102 -14.59 20.64 10.32
CA SER A 102 -14.68 20.32 11.74
C SER A 102 -13.69 19.22 12.12
N GLU A 103 -13.10 19.30 13.32
CA GLU A 103 -12.25 18.23 13.86
C GLU A 103 -12.99 16.88 13.96
N ALA A 104 -14.29 16.91 14.27
CA ALA A 104 -15.11 15.72 14.33
C ALA A 104 -15.21 15.05 12.96
N PHE A 105 -15.36 15.84 11.89
CA PHE A 105 -15.39 15.35 10.51
C PHE A 105 -14.08 14.66 10.13
N LEU A 106 -12.93 15.28 10.44
CA LEU A 106 -11.61 14.67 10.20
C LEU A 106 -11.37 13.42 11.05
N THR A 107 -11.89 13.40 12.27
CA THR A 107 -11.80 12.24 13.17
C THR A 107 -12.59 11.05 12.62
N VAL A 108 -13.81 11.27 12.12
CA VAL A 108 -14.63 10.23 11.50
C VAL A 108 -13.94 9.63 10.28
N TRP A 109 -13.38 10.46 9.40
CA TRP A 109 -12.58 9.97 8.27
C TRP A 109 -11.39 9.12 8.73
N GLY A 110 -10.74 9.51 9.83
CA GLY A 110 -9.65 8.73 10.40
C GLY A 110 -10.07 7.32 10.81
N TYR A 111 -11.27 7.17 11.36
CA TYR A 111 -11.85 5.88 11.70
C TYR A 111 -12.33 5.08 10.50
N ILE A 112 -12.86 5.73 9.45
CA ILE A 112 -13.21 5.05 8.20
C ILE A 112 -11.97 4.39 7.58
N TRP A 113 -10.85 5.12 7.58
CA TRP A 113 -9.57 4.59 7.13
C TRP A 113 -9.07 3.43 8.00
N SER A 114 -9.17 3.55 9.32
CA SER A 114 -8.86 2.45 10.24
C SER A 114 -9.71 1.20 9.95
N ALA A 115 -11.02 1.38 9.74
CA ALA A 115 -11.94 0.30 9.44
C ALA A 115 -11.60 -0.40 8.12
N LEU A 116 -11.19 0.36 7.10
CA LEU A 116 -10.73 -0.20 5.83
C LEU A 116 -9.50 -1.11 6.03
N TYR A 117 -8.48 -0.64 6.75
CA TYR A 117 -7.28 -1.44 6.99
C TYR A 117 -7.56 -2.69 7.85
N PHE A 118 -8.47 -2.60 8.83
CA PHE A 118 -8.97 -3.78 9.55
C PHE A 118 -9.66 -4.78 8.63
N ALA A 119 -10.57 -4.31 7.77
CA ALA A 119 -11.30 -5.17 6.84
C ALA A 119 -10.36 -5.85 5.85
N MET A 120 -9.37 -5.13 5.32
CA MET A 120 -8.37 -5.69 4.42
C MET A 120 -7.45 -6.69 5.10
N ALA A 121 -7.01 -6.42 6.33
CA ALA A 121 -6.18 -7.34 7.10
C ALA A 121 -6.93 -8.62 7.45
N ALA A 122 -8.21 -8.52 7.83
CA ALA A 122 -9.09 -9.65 8.06
C ALA A 122 -9.35 -10.45 6.76
N ALA A 123 -9.63 -9.75 5.65
CA ALA A 123 -9.80 -10.39 4.35
C ALA A 123 -8.54 -11.14 3.91
N ASN A 124 -7.35 -10.55 4.05
CA ASN A 124 -6.09 -11.23 3.76
C ASN A 124 -5.91 -12.48 4.65
N LEU A 125 -6.30 -12.41 5.93
CA LEU A 125 -6.17 -13.54 6.85
C LEU A 125 -7.10 -14.68 6.43
N VAL A 126 -8.36 -14.38 6.13
CA VAL A 126 -9.32 -15.37 5.61
C VAL A 126 -8.81 -15.98 4.31
N ILE A 127 -8.25 -15.16 3.41
CA ILE A 127 -7.73 -15.62 2.12
C ILE A 127 -6.54 -16.55 2.34
N SER A 128 -5.62 -16.19 3.23
CA SER A 128 -4.44 -17.00 3.57
C SER A 128 -4.76 -18.38 4.15
N GLN A 129 -5.93 -18.54 4.77
CA GLN A 129 -6.35 -19.78 5.41
C GLN A 129 -7.18 -20.68 4.50
N ARG A 130 -7.92 -20.10 3.55
CA ARG A 130 -8.95 -20.81 2.77
C ARG A 130 -8.60 -21.01 1.30
N TYR A 131 -7.68 -20.21 0.74
CA TYR A 131 -7.39 -20.20 -0.68
C TYR A 131 -5.92 -20.49 -0.96
N ASP A 132 -5.63 -20.81 -2.22
CA ASP A 132 -4.29 -21.08 -2.70
C ASP A 132 -3.45 -19.80 -2.91
N LEU A 133 -2.18 -20.00 -3.28
CA LEU A 133 -1.22 -18.92 -3.50
C LEU A 133 -1.63 -18.01 -4.66
N HIS A 134 -2.29 -18.55 -5.70
CA HIS A 134 -2.66 -17.79 -6.89
C HIS A 134 -3.75 -16.77 -6.56
N VAL A 135 -4.81 -17.21 -5.88
CA VAL A 135 -5.91 -16.33 -5.42
C VAL A 135 -5.39 -15.29 -4.44
N TRP A 136 -4.51 -15.68 -3.52
CA TRP A 136 -3.90 -14.74 -2.58
C TRP A 136 -3.02 -13.69 -3.27
N ALA A 137 -2.20 -14.08 -4.24
CA ALA A 137 -1.35 -13.15 -4.97
C ALA A 137 -2.19 -12.12 -5.75
N ALA A 138 -3.27 -12.57 -6.41
CA ALA A 138 -4.20 -11.70 -7.09
C ALA A 138 -4.90 -10.72 -6.13
N PHE A 139 -5.34 -11.21 -4.96
CA PHE A 139 -5.91 -10.37 -3.91
C PHE A 139 -4.90 -9.32 -3.43
N ASN A 140 -3.68 -9.74 -3.09
CA ASN A 140 -2.65 -8.88 -2.50
C ASN A 140 -2.10 -7.84 -3.50
N ALA A 141 -2.15 -8.13 -4.80
CA ALA A 141 -1.80 -7.16 -5.85
C ALA A 141 -2.92 -6.14 -6.11
N THR A 142 -4.18 -6.51 -5.87
CA THR A 142 -5.34 -5.71 -6.26
C THR A 142 -5.90 -4.93 -5.08
N VAL A 143 -6.39 -5.64 -4.05
CA VAL A 143 -7.18 -5.03 -2.97
C VAL A 143 -6.35 -4.01 -2.16
N PRO A 144 -5.11 -4.31 -1.73
CA PRO A 144 -4.28 -3.34 -1.03
C PRO A 144 -3.94 -2.08 -1.80
N THR A 145 -4.03 -2.11 -3.13
CA THR A 145 -3.77 -0.94 -3.97
C THR A 145 -5.05 -0.16 -4.23
N PHE A 146 -6.08 -0.83 -4.75
CA PHE A 146 -7.29 -0.15 -5.23
C PHE A 146 -8.22 0.29 -4.12
N ALA A 147 -8.33 -0.44 -3.00
CA ALA A 147 -9.26 -0.07 -1.94
C ALA A 147 -8.86 1.22 -1.22
N PRO A 148 -7.58 1.44 -0.83
CA PRO A 148 -7.11 2.73 -0.34
C PRO A 148 -7.25 3.85 -1.36
N LEU A 149 -6.97 3.59 -2.65
CA LEU A 149 -7.11 4.59 -3.72
C LEU A 149 -8.56 5.05 -3.88
N ALA A 150 -9.50 4.10 -3.89
CA ALA A 150 -10.92 4.42 -3.96
C ALA A 150 -11.36 5.24 -2.75
N LEU A 151 -10.95 4.85 -1.53
CA LEU A 151 -11.30 5.59 -0.33
C LEU A 151 -10.70 7.00 -0.33
N PHE A 152 -9.46 7.14 -0.80
CA PHE A 152 -8.81 8.44 -0.96
C PHE A 152 -9.59 9.34 -1.92
N LEU A 153 -10.02 8.81 -3.08
CA LEU A 153 -10.82 9.57 -4.04
C LEU A 153 -12.16 10.03 -3.44
N ILE A 154 -12.86 9.13 -2.74
CA ILE A 154 -14.12 9.45 -2.07
C ILE A 154 -13.92 10.53 -0.99
N GLN A 155 -12.87 10.40 -0.17
CA GLN A 155 -12.53 11.40 0.84
C GLN A 155 -12.21 12.75 0.20
N TYR A 156 -11.39 12.76 -0.86
CA TYR A 156 -11.03 13.97 -1.58
C TYR A 156 -12.25 14.70 -2.13
N LEU A 157 -13.15 13.98 -2.82
CA LEU A 157 -14.37 14.56 -3.38
C LEU A 157 -15.29 15.11 -2.29
N THR A 158 -15.46 14.35 -1.20
CA THR A 158 -16.27 14.80 -0.05
C THR A 158 -15.67 16.03 0.60
N MET A 159 -14.37 16.04 0.86
CA MET A 159 -13.66 17.19 1.44
C MET A 159 -13.78 18.41 0.54
N ARG A 160 -13.56 18.26 -0.77
CA ARG A 160 -13.69 19.34 -1.74
C ARG A 160 -15.09 19.95 -1.72
N ALA A 161 -16.13 19.12 -1.71
CA ALA A 161 -17.52 19.58 -1.66
C ALA A 161 -17.84 20.31 -0.33
N VAL A 162 -17.46 19.73 0.80
CA VAL A 162 -17.71 20.30 2.14
C VAL A 162 -16.96 21.61 2.33
N ILE A 163 -15.68 21.67 1.96
CA ILE A 163 -14.85 22.88 2.12
C ILE A 163 -15.37 24.01 1.23
N HIS A 164 -15.69 23.73 -0.04
CA HIS A 164 -16.29 24.74 -0.91
C HIS A 164 -17.61 25.29 -0.35
N ARG A 165 -18.46 24.43 0.22
CA ARG A 165 -19.70 24.85 0.87
C ARG A 165 -19.42 25.74 2.08
N ASN A 166 -18.46 25.36 2.92
CA ASN A 166 -18.13 26.09 4.14
C ASN A 166 -17.49 27.46 3.83
N ILE A 167 -16.65 27.54 2.81
CA ILE A 167 -16.09 28.81 2.31
C ILE A 167 -17.22 29.72 1.81
N LYS A 168 -18.12 29.22 0.95
CA LYS A 168 -19.27 30.00 0.46
C LYS A 168 -20.15 30.52 1.59
N ALA A 169 -20.41 29.69 2.61
CA ALA A 169 -21.17 30.10 3.78
C ALA A 169 -20.47 31.20 4.59
N LYS A 170 -19.15 31.11 4.80
CA LYS A 170 -18.35 32.16 5.46
C LYS A 170 -18.35 33.47 4.67
N VAL A 171 -18.26 33.41 3.34
CA VAL A 171 -18.34 34.59 2.46
C VAL A 171 -19.73 35.23 2.57
N ALA A 172 -20.80 34.45 2.49
CA ALA A 172 -22.17 34.96 2.63
C ALA A 172 -22.44 35.57 4.02
N ALA A 173 -21.79 35.06 5.06
CA ALA A 173 -21.87 35.60 6.42
C ALA A 173 -20.95 36.81 6.66
N GLY A 174 -20.14 37.22 5.67
CA GLY A 174 -19.18 38.32 5.83
C GLY A 174 -18.00 38.02 6.78
N THR A 175 -17.80 36.76 7.15
CA THR A 175 -16.77 36.32 8.11
C THR A 175 -15.56 35.67 7.44
N PHE A 176 -15.46 35.75 6.11
CA PHE A 176 -14.34 35.23 5.35
C PHE A 176 -13.13 36.17 5.46
N ALA A 177 -12.13 35.78 6.25
CA ALA A 177 -10.79 36.34 6.18
C ALA A 177 -9.98 35.55 5.13
N ALA A 178 -9.35 36.24 4.18
CA ALA A 178 -8.44 35.59 3.24
C ALA A 178 -7.29 34.92 4.00
N PRO A 179 -6.82 33.74 3.57
CA PRO A 179 -5.70 33.08 4.23
C PRO A 179 -4.46 33.99 4.21
N ALA A 180 -3.82 34.16 5.36
CA ALA A 180 -2.54 34.85 5.45
C ALA A 180 -1.48 34.03 4.71
N GLU A 181 -0.82 34.66 3.74
CA GLU A 181 0.27 34.07 2.95
C GLU A 181 1.48 33.67 3.83
#